data_AF-A0A9Q9BNC3-F1
#
_entry.id   AF-A0A9Q9BNC3-F1
#
_cell.length_a   1.000
_cell.length_b   1.000
_cell.length_c   1.000
_cell.angle_alpha   90.00
_cell.angle_beta   90.00
_cell.angle_gamma   90.00
#
_symmetry.space_group_name_H-M   'P 1'
#
loop_
_entity.id
_entity.type
_entity.pdbx_description
1 polymer ?
#
loop_
_entity_poly.entity_id
_entity_poly.type
_entity_poly.pdbx_seq_one_letter_code
_entity_poly.pdbx_strand_id
1 'polypeptide(L)'
;MILLMSISVITVIVLHYLFSRYYAQYFIAYLPAAMTMTALITYPLSGEGNFINRAFLLTIVCQLFVIILLSMRGMLPLTVRCKREWTGLTLVICLLIPLLFSTSDSSVYLSTAYLSISVFITGYILFTLGVIDRPLERSKDSIYRYMTYPVRYGLLLMYSTVILLTFFMPYNYLYILWFLLLILFVLRREQVN
;
A
#
# COMPACT_ATOMS: atom_id res chain seq x y z
N MET A 1 12.11 -18.61 -8.75
CA MET A 1 12.03 -18.03 -7.39
C MET A 1 13.26 -17.19 -7.02
N ILE A 2 14.47 -17.76 -6.97
CA ILE A 2 15.71 -17.03 -6.56
C ILE A 2 15.92 -15.75 -7.37
N LEU A 3 15.77 -15.81 -8.70
CA LEU A 3 15.87 -14.64 -9.58
C LEU A 3 14.89 -13.51 -9.20
N LEU A 4 13.63 -13.84 -8.91
CA LEU A 4 12.60 -12.85 -8.54
C LEU A 4 12.89 -12.22 -7.17
N MET A 5 13.42 -13.00 -6.23
CA MET A 5 13.86 -12.51 -4.92
C MET A 5 15.05 -11.55 -5.06
N SER A 6 16.04 -11.91 -5.88
CA SER A 6 17.19 -11.04 -6.17
C SER A 6 16.78 -9.72 -6.82
N ILE A 7 15.85 -9.76 -7.78
CA ILE A 7 15.26 -8.56 -8.39
C ILE A 7 14.62 -7.68 -7.32
N SER A 8 13.85 -8.26 -6.40
CA SER A 8 13.19 -7.52 -5.33
C SER A 8 14.20 -6.80 -4.43
N VAL A 9 15.29 -7.48 -4.05
CA VAL A 9 16.38 -6.87 -3.26
C VAL A 9 17.05 -5.73 -4.01
N ILE A 10 17.39 -5.94 -5.29
CA ILE A 10 18.04 -4.91 -6.12
C ILE A 10 17.14 -3.68 -6.24
N THR A 11 15.85 -3.87 -6.53
CA THR A 11 14.87 -2.77 -6.67
C THR A 11 14.78 -1.95 -5.38
N VAL A 12 14.73 -2.62 -4.22
CA VAL A 12 14.67 -1.98 -2.90
C VAL A 12 15.94 -1.15 -2.63
N ILE A 13 17.13 -1.68 -2.92
CA ILE A 13 18.41 -0.99 -2.72
C ILE A 13 18.55 0.22 -3.65
N VAL A 14 18.24 0.04 -4.94
CA VAL A 14 18.33 1.12 -5.95
C VAL A 14 17.36 2.25 -5.60
N LEU A 15 16.11 1.93 -5.25
CA LEU A 15 15.14 2.94 -4.84
C LEU A 15 15.52 3.59 -3.51
N HIS A 16 16.09 2.83 -2.56
CA HIS A 16 16.56 3.41 -1.31
C HIS A 16 17.63 4.46 -1.59
N TYR A 17 18.60 4.13 -2.43
CA TYR A 17 19.65 5.04 -2.83
C TYR A 17 19.07 6.30 -3.53
N LEU A 18 18.18 6.13 -4.51
CA LEU A 18 17.54 7.25 -5.22
C LEU A 18 16.75 8.17 -4.28
N PHE A 19 15.91 7.59 -3.41
CA PHE A 19 15.13 8.37 -2.45
C PHE A 19 16.00 9.01 -1.38
N SER A 20 17.07 8.36 -0.94
CA SER A 20 17.97 8.93 0.06
C SER A 20 18.77 10.11 -0.49
N ARG A 21 19.15 10.07 -1.77
CA ARG A 21 20.03 11.07 -2.40
C ARG A 21 19.26 12.22 -3.06
N TYR A 22 18.20 11.91 -3.81
CA TYR A 22 17.50 12.90 -4.64
C TYR A 22 16.12 13.30 -4.10
N TYR A 23 15.45 12.41 -3.37
CA TYR A 23 14.08 12.62 -2.88
C TYR A 23 13.98 12.47 -1.36
N ALA A 24 15.00 12.91 -0.63
CA ALA A 24 15.09 12.70 0.82
C ALA A 24 13.90 13.29 1.58
N GLN A 25 13.32 14.36 1.04
CA GLN A 25 12.11 14.98 1.58
C GLN A 25 10.88 14.09 1.39
N TYR A 26 10.79 13.27 0.35
CA TYR A 26 9.63 12.42 0.02
C TYR A 26 9.85 10.95 0.41
N PHE A 27 10.72 10.69 1.39
CA PHE A 27 11.14 9.33 1.75
C PHE A 27 9.98 8.44 2.22
N ILE A 28 8.83 9.01 2.58
CA ILE A 28 7.64 8.22 2.89
C ILE A 28 7.08 7.47 1.67
N ALA A 29 7.21 8.05 0.46
CA ALA A 29 6.76 7.42 -0.78
C ALA A 29 7.70 6.30 -1.25
N TYR A 30 8.85 6.11 -0.60
CA TYR A 30 9.79 5.04 -0.92
C TYR A 30 9.15 3.65 -0.82
N LEU A 31 8.42 3.37 0.26
CA LEU A 31 7.79 2.07 0.49
C LEU A 31 6.79 1.70 -0.62
N PRO A 32 5.73 2.50 -0.89
CA PRO A 32 4.78 2.18 -1.94
C PRO A 32 5.44 2.19 -3.33
N ALA A 33 6.46 3.03 -3.56
CA ALA A 33 7.21 3.04 -4.81
C ALA A 33 8.01 1.74 -5.01
N ALA A 34 8.68 1.25 -3.96
CA ALA A 34 9.39 -0.01 -3.98
C ALA A 34 8.45 -1.20 -4.17
N MET A 35 7.31 -1.22 -3.48
CA MET A 35 6.29 -2.26 -3.70
C MET A 35 5.79 -2.25 -5.15
N THR A 36 5.48 -1.08 -5.69
CA THR A 36 4.96 -0.91 -7.05
C THR A 36 5.99 -1.33 -8.09
N MET A 37 7.24 -0.86 -7.97
CA MET A 37 8.31 -1.21 -8.91
C MET A 37 8.65 -2.69 -8.86
N THR A 38 8.76 -3.26 -7.65
CA THR A 38 8.98 -4.72 -7.51
C THR A 38 7.86 -5.48 -8.18
N ALA A 39 6.59 -5.15 -7.90
CA ALA A 39 5.45 -5.82 -8.51
C ALA A 39 5.41 -5.67 -10.03
N LEU A 40 5.66 -4.49 -10.59
CA LEU A 40 5.67 -4.27 -12.03
C LEU A 40 6.76 -5.08 -12.75
N ILE A 41 7.92 -5.26 -12.13
CA ILE A 41 9.01 -6.06 -12.69
C ILE A 41 8.72 -7.56 -12.52
N THR A 42 8.22 -7.98 -11.36
CA THR A 42 8.03 -9.41 -11.05
C THR A 42 6.77 -9.99 -11.67
N TYR A 43 5.71 -9.21 -11.88
CA TYR A 43 4.43 -9.65 -12.45
C TYR A 43 4.56 -10.27 -13.85
N PRO A 44 5.20 -9.64 -14.85
CA PRO A 44 5.35 -10.28 -16.16
C PRO A 44 6.28 -11.50 -16.12
N LEU A 45 7.21 -11.55 -15.16
CA LEU A 45 8.18 -12.64 -15.02
C LEU A 45 7.61 -13.85 -14.26
N SER A 46 6.55 -13.69 -13.47
CA SER A 46 5.91 -14.81 -12.77
C SER A 46 5.04 -15.65 -13.69
N GLY A 47 4.59 -15.11 -14.83
CA GLY A 47 3.76 -15.83 -15.82
C GLY A 47 2.31 -16.07 -15.39
N GLU A 48 1.96 -15.77 -14.14
CA GLU A 48 0.61 -15.99 -13.59
C GLU A 48 -0.21 -14.70 -13.61
N GLY A 49 -1.03 -14.56 -14.65
CA GLY A 49 -1.88 -13.39 -14.89
C GLY A 49 -3.26 -13.45 -14.23
N ASN A 50 -3.38 -14.06 -13.05
CA ASN A 50 -4.66 -14.27 -12.38
C ASN A 50 -5.27 -12.97 -11.83
N PHE A 51 -6.57 -13.01 -11.50
CA PHE A 51 -7.32 -11.86 -11.01
C PHE A 51 -6.70 -11.25 -9.76
N ILE A 52 -6.15 -12.09 -8.88
CA ILE A 52 -5.60 -11.64 -7.60
C ILE A 52 -4.31 -10.84 -7.80
N ASN A 53 -3.41 -11.30 -8.67
CA ASN A 53 -2.18 -10.60 -9.01
C ASN A 53 -2.49 -9.25 -9.67
N ARG A 54 -3.49 -9.19 -10.56
CA ARG A 54 -3.95 -7.93 -11.17
C ARG A 54 -4.54 -6.97 -10.15
N ALA A 55 -5.39 -7.48 -9.25
CA ALA A 55 -6.01 -6.69 -8.20
C ALA A 55 -4.98 -6.16 -7.19
N PHE A 56 -3.99 -6.97 -6.82
CA PHE A 56 -2.86 -6.54 -6.00
C PHE A 56 -2.08 -5.42 -6.68
N LEU A 57 -1.71 -5.60 -7.95
CA LEU A 57 -0.96 -4.62 -8.74
C LEU A 57 -1.71 -3.29 -8.87
N LEU A 58 -3.01 -3.35 -9.14
CA LEU A 58 -3.86 -2.15 -9.16
C LEU A 58 -3.87 -1.44 -7.79
N THR A 59 -4.04 -2.21 -6.72
CA THR A 59 -4.12 -1.69 -5.35
C THR A 59 -2.85 -0.93 -4.96
N ILE A 60 -1.67 -1.52 -5.16
CA ILE A 60 -0.39 -0.88 -4.81
C ILE A 60 -0.07 0.34 -5.68
N VAL A 61 -0.42 0.31 -6.97
CA VAL A 61 -0.26 1.47 -7.87
C VAL A 61 -1.15 2.62 -7.40
N CYS A 62 -2.41 2.34 -7.09
CA CYS A 62 -3.30 3.37 -6.56
C CYS A 62 -2.85 3.89 -5.18
N GLN A 63 -2.32 3.04 -4.30
CA GLN A 63 -1.73 3.47 -3.03
C GLN A 63 -0.53 4.43 -3.24
N LEU A 64 0.32 4.16 -4.23
CA LEU A 64 1.41 5.06 -4.61
C LEU A 64 0.87 6.41 -5.07
N PHE A 65 -0.15 6.44 -5.95
CA PHE A 65 -0.79 7.68 -6.39
C PHE A 65 -1.40 8.47 -5.23
N VAL A 66 -2.08 7.80 -4.30
CA VAL A 66 -2.65 8.43 -3.12
C VAL A 66 -1.57 9.09 -2.26
N ILE A 67 -0.45 8.41 -2.03
CA ILE A 67 0.66 8.98 -1.24
C ILE A 67 1.31 10.17 -1.95
N ILE A 68 1.48 10.10 -3.28
CA ILE A 68 1.98 11.22 -4.07
C ILE A 68 1.01 12.41 -3.97
N LEU A 69 -0.29 12.18 -4.12
CA LEU A 69 -1.31 13.22 -4.07
C LEU A 69 -1.34 13.91 -2.70
N LEU A 70 -1.29 13.14 -1.62
CA LEU A 70 -1.23 13.68 -0.25
C LEU A 70 0.06 14.46 0.00
N SER A 71 1.17 14.00 -0.57
CA SER A 71 2.46 14.69 -0.49
C SER A 71 2.42 16.03 -1.22
N MET A 72 1.88 16.08 -2.44
CA MET A 72 1.72 17.31 -3.21
C MET A 72 0.80 18.33 -2.54
N ARG A 73 -0.22 17.87 -1.82
CA ARG A 73 -1.14 18.75 -1.06
C ARG A 73 -0.63 19.14 0.32
N GLY A 74 0.58 18.74 0.71
CA GLY A 74 1.15 19.03 2.03
C GLY A 74 0.38 18.41 3.20
N MET A 75 -0.50 17.43 2.93
CA MET A 75 -1.36 16.80 3.93
C MET A 75 -0.67 15.68 4.71
N LEU A 76 0.54 15.30 4.29
CA LEU A 76 1.33 14.26 4.94
C LEU A 76 2.73 14.78 5.26
N PRO A 77 3.23 14.57 6.50
CA PRO A 77 4.60 14.92 6.81
C PRO A 77 5.55 14.06 5.96
N LEU A 78 6.36 14.74 5.16
CA LEU A 78 7.11 14.11 4.07
C LEU A 78 8.36 13.34 4.58
N THR A 79 8.86 13.66 5.79
CA THR A 79 10.15 13.19 6.30
C THR A 79 10.06 11.98 7.25
N VAL A 80 10.76 10.89 6.93
CA VAL A 80 10.87 9.71 7.80
C VAL A 80 12.11 9.83 8.70
N ARG A 81 11.93 9.78 10.03
CA ARG A 81 13.04 9.84 11.02
C ARG A 81 13.86 8.53 11.03
N CYS A 82 13.22 7.37 11.12
CA CYS A 82 13.90 6.07 11.18
C CYS A 82 14.08 5.44 9.78
N LYS A 83 14.98 6.00 8.96
CA LYS A 83 15.20 5.53 7.57
C LYS A 83 15.61 4.05 7.49
N ARG A 84 16.44 3.57 8.43
CA ARG A 84 16.95 2.19 8.44
C ARG A 84 15.86 1.15 8.72
N GLU A 85 15.01 1.41 9.71
CA GLU A 85 13.86 0.55 10.04
C GLU A 85 12.86 0.53 8.87
N TRP A 86 12.62 1.69 8.26
CA TRP A 86 11.77 1.80 7.08
C TRP A 86 12.31 0.98 5.90
N THR A 87 13.61 1.03 5.62
CA THR A 87 14.23 0.20 4.58
C THR A 87 14.13 -1.29 4.88
N GLY A 88 14.37 -1.69 6.13
CA GLY A 88 14.21 -3.09 6.54
C GLY A 88 12.79 -3.59 6.32
N LEU A 89 11.79 -2.79 6.72
CA LEU A 89 10.38 -3.09 6.51
C LEU A 89 10.04 -3.18 5.02
N THR A 90 10.49 -2.22 4.19
CA THR A 90 10.28 -2.25 2.74
C THR A 90 10.89 -3.50 2.11
N LEU A 91 12.10 -3.89 2.52
CA LEU A 91 12.78 -5.06 1.98
C LEU A 91 11.97 -6.34 2.25
N VAL A 92 11.49 -6.53 3.48
CA VAL A 92 10.71 -7.71 3.83
C VAL A 92 9.40 -7.76 3.04
N ILE A 93 8.68 -6.63 2.93
CA ILE A 93 7.44 -6.57 2.16
C ILE A 93 7.67 -6.85 0.68
N CYS A 94 8.71 -6.27 0.08
CA CYS A 94 9.03 -6.49 -1.33
C CYS A 94 9.44 -7.95 -1.62
N LEU A 95 10.08 -8.66 -0.69
CA LEU A 95 10.39 -10.09 -0.84
C LEU A 95 9.14 -10.98 -0.85
N LEU A 96 8.04 -10.53 -0.23
CA LEU A 96 6.78 -11.28 -0.22
C LEU A 96 6.01 -11.15 -1.54
N ILE A 97 6.27 -10.11 -2.34
CA ILE A 97 5.56 -9.88 -3.61
C ILE A 97 5.79 -11.02 -4.62
N PRO A 98 7.04 -11.46 -4.90
CA PRO A 98 7.28 -12.64 -5.73
C PRO A 98 6.57 -13.90 -5.22
N LEU A 99 6.54 -14.11 -3.90
CA LEU A 99 5.90 -15.26 -3.30
C LEU A 99 4.39 -15.23 -3.55
N LEU A 100 3.77 -14.06 -3.36
CA LEU A 100 2.35 -13.82 -3.62
C LEU A 100 2.01 -14.16 -5.07
N PHE A 101 2.79 -13.65 -6.02
CA PHE A 101 2.55 -13.88 -7.44
C PHE A 101 2.73 -15.33 -7.88
N SER A 102 3.57 -16.10 -7.19
CA SER A 102 3.81 -17.52 -7.52
C SER A 102 2.88 -18.50 -6.81
N THR A 103 2.09 -18.02 -5.83
CA THR A 103 1.24 -18.88 -4.99
C THR A 103 -0.24 -18.52 -5.13
N SER A 104 -0.57 -17.47 -5.85
CA SER A 104 -1.93 -16.94 -5.95
C SER A 104 -2.88 -17.86 -6.72
N ASP A 105 -2.36 -18.68 -7.65
CA ASP A 105 -3.16 -19.71 -8.35
C ASP A 105 -3.66 -20.82 -7.43
N SER A 106 -3.05 -21.01 -6.26
CA SER A 106 -3.48 -21.99 -5.25
C SER A 106 -4.48 -21.43 -4.22
N SER A 107 -5.00 -20.22 -4.45
CA SER A 107 -6.00 -19.62 -3.57
C SER A 107 -7.35 -20.37 -3.63
N VAL A 108 -7.92 -20.63 -2.45
CA VAL A 108 -9.11 -21.50 -2.32
C VAL A 108 -10.40 -20.78 -2.69
N TYR A 109 -10.45 -19.44 -2.53
CA TYR A 109 -11.67 -18.65 -2.73
C TYR A 109 -11.39 -17.36 -3.51
N LEU A 110 -11.87 -17.30 -4.76
CA LEU A 110 -11.81 -16.08 -5.58
C LEU A 110 -12.77 -14.99 -5.10
N SER A 111 -13.86 -15.35 -4.40
CA SER A 111 -14.87 -14.43 -3.85
C SER A 111 -14.28 -13.34 -2.96
N THR A 112 -13.18 -13.64 -2.27
CA THR A 112 -12.54 -12.72 -1.32
C THR A 112 -11.70 -11.67 -2.03
N ALA A 113 -11.20 -11.98 -3.22
CA ALA A 113 -10.56 -11.00 -4.10
C ALA A 113 -11.58 -9.98 -4.62
N TYR A 114 -12.81 -10.40 -4.96
CA TYR A 114 -13.86 -9.47 -5.36
C TYR A 114 -14.30 -8.56 -4.21
N LEU A 115 -14.48 -9.13 -3.01
CA LEU A 115 -14.76 -8.35 -1.80
C LEU A 115 -13.66 -7.33 -1.51
N SER A 116 -12.39 -7.72 -1.65
CA SER A 116 -11.25 -6.82 -1.49
C SER A 116 -11.34 -5.62 -2.43
N ILE A 117 -11.68 -5.82 -3.72
CA ILE A 117 -11.84 -4.70 -4.65
C ILE A 117 -13.03 -3.80 -4.27
N SER A 118 -14.16 -4.36 -3.82
CA SER A 118 -15.29 -3.56 -3.36
C SER A 118 -14.91 -2.68 -2.17
N VAL A 119 -14.23 -3.25 -1.17
CA VAL A 119 -13.71 -2.50 0.00
C VAL A 119 -12.72 -1.43 -0.45
N PHE A 120 -11.90 -1.72 -1.47
CA PHE A 120 -10.93 -0.78 -2.02
C PHE A 120 -11.62 0.43 -2.66
N ILE A 121 -12.63 0.18 -3.48
CA ILE A 121 -13.43 1.24 -4.14
C ILE A 121 -14.12 2.09 -3.08
N THR A 122 -14.75 1.48 -2.07
CA THR A 122 -15.38 2.22 -0.97
C THR A 122 -14.37 3.08 -0.21
N GLY A 123 -13.19 2.54 0.10
CA GLY A 123 -12.11 3.28 0.73
C GLY A 123 -11.60 4.45 -0.13
N TYR A 124 -11.43 4.23 -1.43
CA TYR A 124 -10.99 5.24 -2.37
C TYR A 124 -12.01 6.37 -2.54
N ILE A 125 -13.30 6.06 -2.58
CA ILE A 125 -14.38 7.06 -2.61
C ILE A 125 -14.33 7.92 -1.35
N LEU A 126 -14.30 7.31 -0.16
CA LEU A 126 -14.21 8.04 1.12
C LEU A 126 -12.95 8.91 1.20
N PHE A 127 -11.81 8.39 0.75
CA PHE A 127 -10.56 9.14 0.66
C PHE A 127 -10.69 10.36 -0.26
N THR A 128 -11.18 10.15 -1.49
CA THR A 128 -11.30 11.18 -2.51
C THR A 128 -12.24 12.29 -2.07
N LEU A 129 -13.38 11.92 -1.48
CA LEU A 129 -14.33 12.86 -0.89
C LEU A 129 -13.68 13.67 0.24
N GLY A 130 -12.97 13.04 1.17
CA GLY A 130 -12.27 13.74 2.25
C GLY A 130 -11.17 14.70 1.78
N VAL A 131 -10.58 14.47 0.60
CA VAL A 131 -9.53 15.32 0.02
C VAL A 131 -10.10 16.45 -0.85
N ILE A 132 -11.16 16.20 -1.61
CA ILE A 132 -11.79 17.18 -2.51
C ILE A 132 -12.77 18.09 -1.75
N ASP A 133 -13.58 17.54 -0.85
CA ASP A 133 -14.66 18.24 -0.14
C ASP A 133 -14.24 18.83 1.21
N ARG A 134 -12.94 18.86 1.52
CA ARG A 134 -12.39 19.59 2.68
C ARG A 134 -12.94 21.03 2.85
N PRO A 135 -13.18 21.83 1.80
CA PRO A 135 -13.81 23.15 1.96
C PRO A 135 -15.34 23.11 2.23
N LEU A 136 -16.00 21.97 2.05
CA LEU A 136 -17.45 21.76 2.24
C LEU A 136 -17.82 21.21 3.63
N GLU A 137 -16.85 20.87 4.49
CA GLU A 137 -17.07 20.40 5.88
C GLU A 137 -17.92 21.36 6.74
N ARG A 138 -18.12 22.61 6.30
CA ARG A 138 -18.96 23.62 6.97
C ARG A 138 -20.42 23.63 6.51
N SER A 139 -20.81 22.81 5.53
CA SER A 139 -22.20 22.73 5.05
C SER A 139 -23.05 21.82 5.94
N LYS A 140 -24.20 22.32 6.40
CA LYS A 140 -25.15 21.61 7.29
C LYS A 140 -25.82 20.40 6.62
N ASP A 141 -25.84 20.35 5.29
CA ASP A 141 -26.55 19.32 4.51
C ASP A 141 -25.65 18.17 4.05
N SER A 142 -24.39 18.13 4.51
CA SER A 142 -23.48 17.08 4.08
C SER A 142 -23.58 15.83 4.97
N ILE A 143 -23.61 14.65 4.33
CA ILE A 143 -23.49 13.33 4.99
C ILE A 143 -22.21 13.24 5.85
N TYR A 144 -21.25 14.13 5.60
CA TYR A 144 -19.93 14.18 6.23
C TYR A 144 -19.93 14.76 7.66
N ARG A 145 -21.05 15.33 8.15
CA ARG A 145 -21.15 15.74 9.56
C ARG A 145 -20.91 14.59 10.54
N TYR A 146 -21.18 13.35 10.12
CA TYR A 146 -21.04 12.16 10.96
C TYR A 146 -19.66 11.50 10.91
N MET A 147 -18.76 11.93 10.01
CA MET A 147 -17.41 11.35 9.87
C MET A 147 -16.33 12.39 10.17
N THR A 148 -15.65 12.22 11.31
CA THR A 148 -14.65 13.16 11.82
C THR A 148 -13.34 13.16 11.02
N TYR A 149 -12.98 12.03 10.37
CA TYR A 149 -11.70 11.87 9.65
C TYR A 149 -11.84 11.00 8.38
N PRO A 150 -12.59 11.45 7.34
CA PRO A 150 -12.88 10.64 6.15
C PRO A 150 -11.63 10.17 5.40
N VAL A 151 -10.58 11.01 5.34
CA VAL A 151 -9.29 10.68 4.72
C VAL A 151 -8.59 9.51 5.42
N ARG A 152 -8.59 9.48 6.76
CA ARG A 152 -7.97 8.41 7.55
C ARG A 152 -8.74 7.09 7.39
N TYR A 153 -10.08 7.15 7.46
CA TYR A 153 -10.92 5.97 7.26
C TYR A 153 -10.79 5.41 5.84
N GLY A 154 -10.76 6.27 4.83
CA GLY A 154 -10.52 5.87 3.45
C GLY A 154 -9.18 5.16 3.27
N LEU A 155 -8.10 5.72 3.84
CA LEU A 155 -6.77 5.08 3.83
C LEU A 155 -6.77 3.72 4.53
N LEU A 156 -7.38 3.61 5.72
CA LEU A 156 -7.47 2.35 6.46
C LEU A 156 -8.20 1.27 5.64
N LEU A 157 -9.32 1.62 5.02
CA LEU A 157 -10.05 0.72 4.13
C LEU A 157 -9.18 0.30 2.95
N MET A 158 -8.51 1.24 2.28
CA MET A 158 -7.59 0.95 1.16
C MET A 158 -6.38 0.09 1.54
N TYR A 159 -5.92 0.12 2.78
CA TYR A 159 -4.85 -0.78 3.25
C TYR A 159 -5.40 -2.15 3.67
N SER A 160 -6.61 -2.20 4.25
CA SER A 160 -7.25 -3.46 4.64
C SER A 160 -7.54 -4.39 3.46
N THR A 161 -7.59 -3.86 2.24
CA THR A 161 -7.87 -4.63 1.02
C THR A 161 -6.78 -5.62 0.72
N VAL A 162 -5.52 -5.29 1.00
CA VAL A 162 -4.40 -6.22 0.79
C VAL A 162 -4.45 -7.38 1.79
N ILE A 163 -4.93 -7.13 3.01
CA ILE A 163 -5.18 -8.18 4.00
C ILE A 163 -6.29 -9.10 3.49
N LEU A 164 -7.42 -8.54 3.04
CA LEU A 164 -8.54 -9.31 2.48
C LEU A 164 -8.12 -10.14 1.26
N LEU A 165 -7.25 -9.58 0.42
CA LEU A 165 -6.76 -10.20 -0.80
C LEU A 165 -5.83 -11.39 -0.51
N THR A 166 -5.08 -11.34 0.60
CA THR A 166 -4.11 -12.37 0.99
C THR A 166 -4.65 -13.36 2.01
N PHE A 167 -5.85 -13.13 2.56
CA PHE A 167 -6.41 -13.92 3.66
C PHE A 167 -6.59 -15.42 3.32
N PHE A 168 -6.89 -15.74 2.07
CA PHE A 168 -7.12 -17.11 1.59
C PHE A 168 -6.00 -17.64 0.68
N MET A 169 -4.84 -16.99 0.71
CA MET A 169 -3.63 -17.49 0.05
C MET A 169 -2.83 -18.41 0.96
N PRO A 170 -1.98 -19.29 0.40
CA PRO A 170 -0.96 -19.98 1.19
C PRO A 170 -0.06 -18.95 1.89
N TYR A 171 0.33 -19.26 3.12
CA TYR A 171 1.15 -18.36 3.94
C TYR A 171 0.49 -17.00 4.26
N ASN A 172 -0.85 -16.94 4.25
CA ASN A 172 -1.65 -15.77 4.64
C ASN A 172 -1.13 -15.05 5.90
N TYR A 173 -0.72 -15.80 6.92
CA TYR A 173 -0.18 -15.29 8.17
C TYR A 173 1.06 -14.40 7.99
N LEU A 174 1.92 -14.69 7.00
CA LEU A 174 3.06 -13.82 6.68
C LEU A 174 2.52 -12.47 6.19
N TYR A 175 1.64 -12.47 5.21
CA TYR A 175 1.10 -11.24 4.63
C TYR A 175 0.32 -10.39 5.66
N ILE A 176 -0.48 -11.02 6.52
CA ILE A 176 -1.26 -10.36 7.57
C ILE A 176 -0.34 -9.70 8.61
N LEU A 177 0.68 -10.42 9.08
CA LEU A 177 1.60 -9.94 10.12
C LEU A 177 2.38 -8.70 9.65
N TRP A 178 2.82 -8.68 8.39
CA TRP A 178 3.52 -7.52 7.82
C TRP A 178 2.61 -6.32 7.57
N PHE A 179 1.35 -6.55 7.18
CA PHE A 179 0.39 -5.45 7.04
C PHE A 179 -0.01 -4.84 8.38
N LEU A 180 -0.14 -5.66 9.44
CA LEU A 180 -0.33 -5.15 10.80
C LEU A 180 0.86 -4.32 11.26
N LEU A 181 2.09 -4.74 10.96
CA LEU A 181 3.30 -3.95 11.23
C LEU A 181 3.30 -2.62 10.48
N LEU A 182 2.87 -2.60 9.22
CA LEU A 182 2.73 -1.39 8.42
C LEU A 182 1.70 -0.42 9.02
N ILE A 183 0.53 -0.93 9.42
CA ILE A 183 -0.52 -0.13 10.08
C ILE A 183 -0.02 0.41 11.42
N LEU A 184 0.60 -0.42 12.26
CA LEU A 184 1.16 0.00 13.55
C LEU A 184 2.26 1.05 13.37
N PHE A 185 3.09 0.93 12.34
CA PHE A 185 4.13 1.92 12.06
C PHE A 185 3.53 3.25 11.59
N VAL A 186 2.49 3.22 10.75
CA VAL A 186 1.74 4.42 10.35
C VAL A 186 1.08 5.08 11.56
N LEU A 187 0.42 4.30 12.44
CA LEU A 187 -0.24 4.81 13.65
C LEU A 187 0.74 5.34 14.70
N ARG A 188 1.85 4.65 14.96
CA ARG A 188 2.89 5.08 15.91
C ARG A 188 3.49 6.42 15.52
N ARG A 189 3.52 6.75 14.23
CA ARG A 189 3.99 8.05 13.73
C ARG A 189 3.01 9.19 14.03
N GLU A 190 1.70 8.91 14.12
CA GLU A 190 0.69 9.94 14.48
C GLU A 190 0.76 10.36 15.96
N GLN A 191 1.43 9.58 16.82
CA GLN A 191 1.53 9.85 18.26
C GLN A 191 2.74 10.70 18.68
N VAL A 192 3.62 11.08 17.74
CA VAL A 192 4.87 11.83 18.04
C VAL A 192 4.79 13.30 17.58
N ASN A 193 3.60 13.77 17.23
CA ASN A 193 3.26 15.20 17.08
C ASN A 193 2.42 15.66 18.27
#